data_AF-A0A382CZT1-F1
#
_entry.id   AF-A0A382CZT1-F1
#
_cell.length_a   1.000
_cell.length_b   1.000
_cell.length_c   1.000
_cell.angle_alpha   90.00
_cell.angle_beta   90.00
_cell.angle_gamma   90.00
#
_symmetry.space_group_name_H-M   'P 1'
#
loop_
_entity.id
_entity.type
_entity.pdbx_description
1 polymer ?
#
loop_
_entity_poly.entity_id
_entity_poly.type
_entity_poly.pdbx_seq_one_letter_code
_entity_poly.pdbx_strand_id
1 'polypeptide(L)'
;MSDISQVALLSLRAESPAVDAICRQLERQVDEEEAAQVVAFTEMFFSKATDELLHERSSDALARVALGAWRFLQSSHADQVDVDIFNPDVDNEGWYAPVTVV
;
A
#
# COMPACT_ATOMS: atom_id res chain seq x y z
N MET A 1 -6.48 -7.30 -29.70
CA MET A 1 -6.16 -8.10 -28.51
C MET A 1 -6.07 -7.18 -27.29
N SER A 2 -7.18 -6.61 -26.82
CA SER A 2 -7.16 -5.61 -25.73
C SER A 2 -8.25 -5.77 -24.65
N ASP A 3 -9.29 -6.57 -24.89
CA ASP A 3 -10.42 -6.68 -23.94
C ASP A 3 -10.15 -7.62 -22.76
N ILE A 4 -9.35 -8.68 -22.95
CA ILE A 4 -9.10 -9.68 -21.89
C ILE A 4 -8.29 -9.06 -20.74
N SER A 5 -7.36 -8.14 -21.02
CA SER A 5 -6.53 -7.49 -20.00
C SER A 5 -7.36 -6.55 -19.11
N GLN A 6 -8.32 -5.83 -19.69
CA GLN A 6 -9.17 -4.89 -18.98
C GLN A 6 -10.26 -5.62 -18.18
N VAL A 7 -10.88 -6.65 -18.75
CA VAL A 7 -11.83 -7.50 -18.04
C VAL A 7 -11.15 -8.28 -16.92
N ALA A 8 -9.94 -8.80 -17.13
CA ALA A 8 -9.17 -9.45 -16.07
C ALA A 8 -8.79 -8.48 -14.94
N LEU A 9 -8.37 -7.25 -15.26
CA LEU A 9 -8.12 -6.20 -14.25
C LEU A 9 -9.39 -5.86 -13.46
N LEU A 10 -10.53 -5.75 -14.13
CA LEU A 10 -11.83 -5.49 -13.48
C LEU A 10 -12.32 -6.69 -12.65
N SER A 11 -12.06 -7.93 -13.09
CA SER A 11 -12.39 -9.15 -12.35
C SER A 11 -11.42 -9.43 -11.19
N LEU A 12 -10.19 -8.90 -11.23
CA LEU A 12 -9.24 -8.91 -10.12
C LEU A 12 -9.49 -7.79 -9.11
N ARG A 13 -10.24 -6.78 -9.52
CA ARG A 13 -10.93 -5.84 -8.64
C ARG A 13 -12.12 -6.49 -7.92
N ALA A 14 -12.24 -7.83 -7.97
CA ALA A 14 -13.17 -8.59 -7.15
C ALA A 14 -13.05 -8.09 -5.71
N GLU A 15 -14.19 -7.63 -5.19
CA GLU A 15 -14.38 -7.07 -3.85
C GLU A 15 -13.78 -8.03 -2.82
N SER A 16 -12.51 -7.80 -2.45
CA SER A 16 -11.86 -8.53 -1.39
C SER A 16 -12.19 -7.82 -0.09
N PRO A 17 -12.93 -8.46 0.85
CA PRO A 17 -13.26 -7.83 2.12
C PRO A 17 -12.02 -7.41 2.91
N ALA A 18 -10.89 -8.07 2.67
CA ALA A 18 -9.60 -7.72 3.23
C ALA A 18 -9.08 -6.39 2.64
N VAL A 19 -9.11 -6.23 1.31
CA VAL A 19 -8.73 -4.97 0.65
C VAL A 19 -9.66 -3.83 1.07
N ASP A 20 -10.97 -4.06 1.17
CA ASP A 20 -11.90 -3.05 1.67
C ASP A 20 -11.57 -2.62 3.11
N ALA A 21 -11.18 -3.56 3.96
CA ALA A 21 -10.77 -3.27 5.33
C ALA A 21 -9.46 -2.46 5.39
N ILE A 22 -8.55 -2.69 4.45
CA ILE A 22 -7.32 -1.90 4.30
C ILE A 22 -7.65 -0.48 3.84
N CYS A 23 -8.49 -0.31 2.81
CA CYS A 23 -8.92 1.01 2.32
C CYS A 23 -9.60 1.84 3.43
N ARG A 24 -10.50 1.22 4.20
CA ARG A 24 -11.14 1.88 5.37
C ARG A 24 -10.16 2.29 6.47
N GLN A 25 -9.00 1.64 6.58
CA GLN A 25 -7.95 2.07 7.52
C GLN A 25 -7.23 3.29 6.95
N LEU A 26 -6.91 3.29 5.65
CA LEU A 26 -6.22 4.38 4.97
C LEU A 26 -7.02 5.67 5.00
N GLU A 27 -8.32 5.62 4.71
CA GLU A 27 -9.23 6.79 4.78
C GLU A 27 -9.25 7.46 6.16
N ARG A 28 -8.89 6.75 7.23
CA ARG A 28 -8.77 7.30 8.59
C ARG A 28 -7.39 7.84 8.92
N GLN A 29 -6.38 7.53 8.12
CA GLN A 29 -4.98 7.86 8.34
C GLN A 29 -4.48 9.01 7.46
N VAL A 30 -5.15 9.29 6.34
CA VAL A 30 -4.75 10.31 5.36
C VAL A 30 -5.80 11.42 5.27
N ASP A 31 -5.38 12.57 4.74
CA ASP A 31 -6.27 13.70 4.51
C ASP A 31 -7.28 13.39 3.40
N GLU A 32 -8.45 14.02 3.46
CA GLU A 32 -9.57 13.78 2.52
C GLU A 32 -9.16 14.02 1.06
N GLU A 33 -8.26 14.98 0.82
CA GLU A 33 -7.74 15.30 -0.52
C GLU A 33 -6.86 14.18 -1.10
N GLU A 34 -6.15 13.41 -0.26
CA GLU A 34 -5.26 12.32 -0.68
C GLU A 34 -5.97 10.96 -0.70
N ALA A 35 -7.02 10.80 0.12
CA ALA A 35 -7.70 9.53 0.36
C ALA A 35 -8.13 8.81 -0.93
N ALA A 36 -8.72 9.53 -1.88
CA ALA A 36 -9.18 8.94 -3.15
C ALA A 36 -8.03 8.34 -3.97
N GLN A 37 -6.87 9.01 -3.98
CA GLN A 37 -5.70 8.54 -4.73
C GLN A 37 -5.04 7.34 -4.05
N VAL A 38 -4.88 7.41 -2.72
CA VAL A 38 -4.31 6.32 -1.91
C VAL A 38 -5.17 5.06 -1.97
N VAL A 39 -6.49 5.19 -1.92
CA VAL A 39 -7.42 4.05 -2.05
C VAL A 39 -7.30 3.42 -3.45
N ALA A 40 -7.35 4.22 -4.51
CA ALA A 40 -7.21 3.72 -5.88
C ALA A 40 -5.87 3.01 -6.10
N PHE A 41 -4.77 3.57 -5.56
CA PHE A 41 -3.48 2.91 -5.57
C PHE A 41 -3.51 1.58 -4.81
N THR A 42 -4.10 1.55 -3.61
CA THR A 42 -4.14 0.36 -2.75
C THR A 42 -4.89 -0.79 -3.39
N GLU A 43 -6.04 -0.51 -4.01
CA GLU A 43 -6.78 -1.50 -4.79
C GLU A 43 -5.92 -2.09 -5.91
N MET A 44 -5.17 -1.24 -6.63
CA MET A 44 -4.27 -1.70 -7.68
C MET A 44 -3.09 -2.50 -7.12
N PHE A 45 -2.49 -2.02 -6.03
CA PHE A 45 -1.31 -2.60 -5.37
C PHE A 45 -1.58 -4.02 -4.89
N PHE A 46 -2.77 -4.27 -4.33
CA PHE A 46 -3.18 -5.59 -3.87
C PHE A 46 -4.00 -6.39 -4.89
N SER A 47 -4.25 -5.88 -6.10
CA SER A 47 -5.06 -6.56 -7.13
C SER A 47 -4.55 -7.94 -7.54
N LYS A 48 -3.28 -8.26 -7.27
CA LYS A 48 -2.63 -9.54 -7.55
C LYS A 48 -2.21 -10.30 -6.29
N ALA A 49 -2.52 -9.77 -5.12
CA ALA A 49 -2.22 -10.43 -3.86
C ALA A 49 -3.06 -11.72 -3.74
N THR A 50 -2.45 -12.76 -3.17
CA THR A 50 -3.19 -13.97 -2.82
C THR A 50 -3.99 -13.73 -1.54
N ASP A 51 -5.07 -14.48 -1.36
CA ASP A 51 -5.83 -14.46 -0.10
C ASP A 51 -4.92 -14.79 1.09
N GLU A 52 -3.97 -15.71 0.93
CA GLU A 52 -2.98 -16.03 1.96
C GLU A 52 -2.20 -14.79 2.41
N LEU A 53 -1.63 -14.03 1.46
CA LEU A 53 -0.91 -12.80 1.75
C LEU A 53 -1.79 -11.77 2.46
N LEU A 54 -3.05 -11.62 2.03
CA LEU A 54 -4.00 -10.67 2.62
C LEU A 54 -4.43 -11.05 4.04
N HIS A 55 -4.34 -12.32 4.43
CA HIS A 55 -4.71 -12.81 5.76
C HIS A 55 -3.50 -13.04 6.69
N GLU A 56 -2.28 -13.00 6.15
CA GLU A 56 -1.05 -13.15 6.91
C GLU A 56 -0.79 -12.02 7.91
N ARG A 57 -1.37 -10.84 7.69
CA ARG A 57 -1.18 -9.64 8.52
C ARG A 57 -2.52 -8.94 8.74
N SER A 58 -2.57 -8.06 9.75
CA SER A 58 -3.76 -7.25 10.00
C SER A 58 -3.97 -6.23 8.88
N SER A 59 -5.21 -5.78 8.68
CA SER A 59 -5.51 -4.71 7.73
C SER A 59 -4.80 -3.40 8.07
N ASP A 60 -4.52 -3.12 9.35
CA ASP A 60 -3.71 -1.97 9.76
C ASP A 60 -2.25 -2.08 9.29
N ALA A 61 -1.64 -3.25 9.47
CA ALA A 61 -0.27 -3.47 9.00
C ALA A 61 -0.19 -3.36 7.47
N LEU A 62 -1.14 -3.96 6.75
CA LEU A 62 -1.20 -3.90 5.28
C LEU A 62 -1.51 -2.48 4.76
N ALA A 63 -2.31 -1.69 5.50
CA ALA A 63 -2.53 -0.28 5.19
C ALA A 63 -1.23 0.52 5.30
N ARG A 64 -0.44 0.32 6.35
CA ARG A 64 0.88 0.98 6.48
C ARG A 64 1.83 0.60 5.34
N VAL A 65 1.82 -0.66 4.91
CA VAL A 65 2.61 -1.12 3.74
C VAL A 65 2.19 -0.37 2.48
N ALA A 66 0.90 -0.31 2.18
CA ALA A 66 0.40 0.38 0.99
C ALA A 66 0.69 1.89 1.04
N LEU A 67 0.48 2.54 2.19
CA LEU A 67 0.75 3.97 2.36
C LEU A 67 2.25 4.29 2.25
N GLY A 68 3.11 3.46 2.83
CA GLY A 68 4.56 3.60 2.70
C GLY A 68 5.00 3.48 1.24
N ALA A 69 4.53 2.46 0.53
CA ALA A 69 4.81 2.26 -0.89
C ALA A 69 4.30 3.44 -1.75
N TRP A 70 3.10 3.93 -1.49
CA TRP A 70 2.54 5.10 -2.17
C TRP A 70 3.44 6.34 -1.99
N ARG A 71 3.78 6.70 -0.74
CA ARG A 71 4.61 7.87 -0.44
C ARG A 71 6.01 7.76 -1.04
N PHE A 72 6.61 6.58 -0.96
CA PHE A 72 7.90 6.29 -1.58
C PHE A 72 7.87 6.55 -3.09
N LEU A 73 6.82 6.07 -3.78
CA LEU A 73 6.67 6.27 -5.22
C LEU A 73 6.43 7.74 -5.59
N GLN A 74 5.75 8.52 -4.74
CA GLN A 74 5.51 9.95 -4.99
C GLN A 74 6.82 10.76 -5.02
N SER A 75 7.85 10.32 -4.29
CA SER A 75 9.18 10.94 -4.29
C SER A 75 10.17 10.28 -5.27
N SER A 76 9.76 9.24 -5.98
CA SER A 76 10.66 8.44 -6.83
C SER A 76 10.99 9.13 -8.15
N HIS A 77 12.21 8.92 -8.65
CA HIS A 77 12.71 9.54 -9.88
C HIS A 77 13.08 8.47 -10.91
N ALA A 78 12.53 8.57 -12.11
CA ALA A 78 12.68 7.54 -13.15
C ALA A 78 14.14 7.33 -13.63
N ASP A 79 15.03 8.29 -13.39
CA ASP A 79 16.45 8.25 -13.76
C ASP A 79 17.37 7.81 -12.60
N GLN A 80 16.80 7.47 -11.44
CA GLN A 80 17.56 7.13 -10.25
C GLN A 80 17.04 5.86 -9.58
N VAL A 81 17.88 5.26 -8.73
CA VAL A 81 17.47 4.16 -7.86
C VAL A 81 17.11 4.79 -6.52
N ASP A 82 15.83 4.74 -6.17
CA ASP A 82 15.35 5.19 -4.87
C ASP A 82 15.54 4.06 -3.84
N VAL A 83 16.19 4.38 -2.72
CA VAL A 83 16.36 3.51 -1.55
C VAL A 83 16.13 4.35 -0.32
N ASP A 84 15.21 3.91 0.55
CA ASP A 84 14.96 4.58 1.83
C ASP A 84 15.81 3.93 2.93
N ILE A 85 16.52 4.74 3.71
CA ILE A 85 17.43 4.25 4.76
C ILE A 85 17.16 5.05 6.03
N PHE A 86 16.68 4.38 7.07
CA PHE A 86 16.36 5.03 8.33
C PHE A 86 16.70 4.15 9.53
N ASN A 87 16.85 4.81 10.69
CA ASN A 87 16.96 4.15 11.98
C ASN A 87 15.64 4.37 12.72
N PRO A 88 14.80 3.33 12.88
CA PRO A 88 13.48 3.48 13.46
C PRO A 88 13.55 3.92 14.92
N ASP A 89 12.80 4.96 15.25
CA ASP A 89 12.54 5.41 16.59
C ASP A 89 11.03 5.59 16.83
N VAL A 90 10.64 5.60 18.11
CA VAL A 90 9.23 5.63 18.50
C VAL A 90 8.54 6.93 18.08
N ASP A 91 9.26 8.05 18.04
CA ASP A 91 8.66 9.36 17.79
C ASP A 91 8.36 9.56 16.30
N ASN A 92 9.21 9.04 15.41
CA ASN A 92 9.06 9.19 13.97
C ASN A 92 8.32 8.01 13.32
N GLU A 93 8.69 6.77 13.66
CA GLU A 93 8.19 5.56 12.99
C GLU A 93 7.12 4.83 13.81
N GLY A 94 6.98 5.16 15.09
CA GLY A 94 6.07 4.46 16.01
C GLY A 94 6.59 3.10 16.49
N TRP A 95 7.84 2.76 16.15
CA TRP A 95 8.54 1.55 16.60
C TRP A 95 10.04 1.80 16.67
N TYR A 96 10.75 0.99 17.45
CA TYR A 96 12.19 1.09 17.61
C TYR A 96 12.89 -0.20 17.22
N ALA A 97 14.05 -0.07 16.57
CA ALA A 97 15.01 -1.16 16.44
C ALA A 97 16.46 -0.63 16.49
N PRO A 98 17.38 -1.38 17.10
CA PRO A 98 18.79 -0.99 17.22
C PRO A 98 19.59 -1.24 15.93
N VAL A 99 18.95 -1.24 14.77
CA VAL A 99 19.54 -1.54 13.47
C VAL A 99 18.99 -0.58 12.41
N THR A 100 19.80 -0.31 11.39
CA THR A 100 19.37 0.43 10.21
C THR A 100 18.46 -0.43 9.35
N VAL A 101 17.35 0.16 8.90
CA VAL A 101 16.41 -0.42 7.95
C VAL A 101 16.72 0.13 6.57
N VAL A 102 16.63 -0.74 5.58
CA VAL A 102 16.80 -0.47 4.15
C VAL A 102 15.66 -1.14 3.39
#